data_AF-A0A0U3MJJ3-F1
#
_entry.id   AF-A0A0U3MJJ3-F1
#
_cell.length_a   1.000
_cell.length_b   1.000
_cell.length_c   1.000
_cell.angle_alpha   90.00
_cell.angle_beta   90.00
_cell.angle_gamma   90.00
#
_symmetry.space_group_name_H-M   'P 1'
#
loop_
_entity.id
_entity.type
_entity.pdbx_description
1 polymer ?
#
loop_
_entity_poly.entity_id
_entity_poly.type
_entity_poly.pdbx_seq_one_letter_code
_entity_poly.pdbx_strand_id
1 'polypeptide(L)'
;MRTPSRRMPKRQAPSRVSRVVFFGLSGVAVLGIFWCFTIQALLLLGLGGALIGIWVRATTKAARMRFSELAASRDGESICQFARSFDTRRVDTWIIRAVYEALQEELAFAHPSFPVLASDTLPTLLIDSDALDMAVAPEVARRTGRSLDHIEANPYYGRVKSVRDLVMCFNEQPKALA
;
A
#
# COMPACT_ATOMS: atom_id res chain seq x y z
N MET A 1 59.66 -55.00 -24.92
CA MET A 1 59.12 -55.32 -26.27
C MET A 1 57.77 -54.62 -26.44
N ARG A 2 57.55 -53.90 -27.54
CA ARG A 2 56.27 -53.21 -27.82
C ARG A 2 55.22 -54.22 -28.29
N THR A 3 54.02 -54.12 -27.74
CA THR A 3 52.90 -55.02 -28.07
C THR A 3 52.49 -54.85 -29.55
N PRO A 4 52.42 -55.92 -30.36
CA PRO A 4 52.08 -55.81 -31.78
C PRO A 4 50.62 -55.36 -31.97
N SER A 5 50.41 -54.38 -32.86
CA SER A 5 49.12 -53.70 -33.11
C SER A 5 47.95 -54.64 -33.43
N ARG A 6 48.23 -55.80 -34.03
CA ARG A 6 47.23 -56.85 -34.34
C ARG A 6 46.54 -57.46 -33.12
N ARG A 7 47.06 -57.28 -31.89
CA ARG A 7 46.38 -57.70 -30.65
C ARG A 7 45.41 -56.63 -30.11
N MET A 8 45.22 -55.52 -30.82
CA MET A 8 44.26 -54.48 -30.42
C MET A 8 42.83 -55.03 -30.51
N PRO A 9 42.05 -54.99 -29.41
CA PRO A 9 40.67 -55.48 -29.42
C PRO A 9 39.82 -54.65 -30.39
N LYS A 10 38.92 -55.32 -31.13
CA LYS A 10 37.97 -54.63 -32.01
C LYS A 10 37.12 -53.69 -31.16
N ARG A 11 37.06 -52.41 -31.54
CA ARG A 11 36.25 -51.39 -30.88
C ARG A 11 34.79 -51.84 -30.88
N GLN A 12 34.26 -52.24 -29.73
CA GLN A 12 32.85 -52.52 -29.57
C GLN A 12 32.08 -51.20 -29.71
N ALA A 13 31.26 -51.07 -30.74
CA ALA A 13 30.43 -49.89 -30.93
C ALA A 13 29.35 -49.87 -29.82
N PRO A 14 29.16 -48.76 -29.10
CA PRO A 14 28.14 -48.69 -28.06
C PRO A 14 26.76 -48.98 -28.67
N SER A 15 26.02 -49.90 -28.05
CA SER A 15 24.71 -50.32 -28.55
C SER A 15 23.79 -49.10 -28.66
N ARG A 16 23.09 -48.97 -29.80
CA ARG A 16 22.14 -47.85 -30.00
C ARG A 16 21.06 -47.85 -28.91
N VAL A 17 20.67 -49.03 -28.43
CA VAL A 17 19.71 -49.22 -27.33
C VAL A 17 20.21 -48.58 -26.02
N SER A 18 21.49 -48.77 -25.65
CA SER A 18 22.07 -48.16 -24.45
C SER A 18 22.03 -46.63 -24.50
N ARG A 19 22.27 -46.02 -25.67
CA ARG A 19 22.15 -44.56 -25.86
C ARG A 19 20.70 -44.09 -25.72
N VAL A 20 19.75 -44.77 -26.35
CA VAL A 20 18.32 -44.39 -26.27
C VAL A 20 17.81 -44.48 -24.83
N VAL A 21 18.17 -45.53 -24.09
CA VAL A 21 17.78 -45.67 -22.68
C VAL A 21 18.41 -44.57 -21.82
N PHE A 22 19.69 -44.25 -22.03
CA PHE A 22 20.36 -43.18 -21.29
C PHE A 22 19.72 -41.81 -21.52
N PHE A 23 19.45 -41.43 -22.77
CA PHE A 23 18.77 -40.17 -23.08
C PHE A 23 17.33 -40.15 -22.60
N GLY A 24 16.61 -41.28 -22.66
CA GLY A 24 15.25 -41.40 -22.10
C GLY A 24 15.23 -41.18 -20.59
N LEU A 25 16.12 -41.85 -19.84
CA LEU A 25 16.24 -41.69 -18.39
C LEU A 25 16.66 -40.26 -18.01
N SER A 26 17.62 -39.68 -18.74
CA SER A 26 18.02 -38.29 -18.52
C SER A 26 16.88 -37.30 -18.78
N GLY A 27 16.05 -37.53 -19.81
CA GLY A 27 14.90 -36.69 -20.11
C GLY A 27 13.83 -36.73 -19.01
N VAL A 28 13.53 -37.94 -18.50
CA VAL A 28 12.59 -38.11 -17.37
C VAL A 28 13.12 -37.45 -16.10
N ALA A 29 14.42 -37.57 -15.82
CA ALA A 29 15.04 -36.91 -14.67
C ALA A 29 14.94 -35.39 -14.77
N VAL A 30 15.22 -34.80 -15.94
CA VAL A 30 15.10 -33.35 -16.16
C VAL A 30 13.66 -32.87 -16.01
N LEU A 31 12.68 -33.60 -16.55
CA LEU A 31 11.26 -33.27 -16.40
C LEU A 31 10.80 -33.36 -14.94
N GLY A 32 11.25 -34.38 -14.20
CA GLY A 32 10.94 -34.53 -12.78
C GLY A 32 11.55 -33.40 -11.92
N ILE A 33 12.80 -33.01 -12.22
CA ILE A 33 13.45 -31.87 -11.58
C ILE A 33 12.70 -30.57 -11.89
N PHE A 34 12.35 -30.34 -13.15
CA PHE A 34 11.57 -29.17 -13.55
C PHE A 34 10.22 -29.12 -12.82
N TRP A 35 9.50 -30.24 -12.75
CA TRP A 35 8.23 -30.34 -12.02
C TRP A 35 8.39 -30.11 -10.52
N CYS A 36 9.48 -30.57 -9.91
CA CYS A 36 9.77 -30.32 -8.50
C CYS A 36 10.00 -28.82 -8.25
N PHE A 37 10.78 -28.16 -9.10
CA PHE A 37 11.03 -26.72 -9.01
C PHE A 37 9.74 -25.90 -9.21
N THR A 38 8.87 -26.28 -10.15
CA THR A 38 7.60 -25.55 -10.36
C THR A 38 6.67 -25.68 -9.16
N ILE A 39 6.51 -26.88 -8.58
CA ILE A 39 5.71 -27.07 -7.37
C ILE A 39 6.30 -26.30 -6.19
N GLN A 40 7.62 -26.33 -5.99
CA GLN A 40 8.28 -25.57 -4.94
C GLN A 40 8.06 -24.06 -5.09
N ALA A 41 8.16 -23.53 -6.32
CA ALA A 41 7.89 -22.12 -6.58
C ALA A 41 6.44 -21.74 -6.25
N LEU A 42 5.46 -22.57 -6.63
CA LEU A 42 4.05 -22.35 -6.31
C LEU A 42 3.78 -22.38 -4.81
N LEU A 43 4.40 -23.31 -4.07
CA LEU A 43 4.28 -23.37 -2.61
C LEU A 43 4.87 -22.13 -1.93
N LEU A 44 6.04 -21.66 -2.39
CA LEU A 44 6.67 -20.45 -1.86
C LEU A 44 5.81 -19.20 -2.13
N LEU A 45 5.23 -19.09 -3.33
CA LEU A 45 4.29 -18.00 -3.65
C LEU A 45 3.03 -18.06 -2.77
N GLY A 46 2.46 -19.25 -2.58
CA GLY A 46 1.29 -19.45 -1.71
C GLY A 46 1.58 -19.09 -0.25
N LEU A 47 2.72 -19.53 0.29
CA LEU A 47 3.15 -19.20 1.65
C LEU A 47 3.42 -17.70 1.80
N GLY A 48 4.10 -17.09 0.83
CA GLY A 48 4.36 -15.65 0.80
C GLY A 48 3.06 -14.85 0.79
N GLY A 49 2.11 -15.20 -0.08
CA GLY A 49 0.78 -14.59 -0.12
C GLY A 49 0.02 -14.75 1.19
N ALA A 50 0.07 -15.92 1.82
CA ALA A 50 -0.56 -16.16 3.12
C ALA A 50 0.05 -15.30 4.24
N LEU A 51 1.38 -15.19 4.30
CA LEU A 51 2.08 -14.35 5.27
C LEU A 51 1.75 -12.87 5.09
N ILE A 52 1.73 -12.38 3.85
CA ILE A 52 1.30 -11.01 3.53
C ILE A 52 -0.15 -10.80 3.97
N GLY A 53 -1.05 -11.73 3.65
CA GLY A 53 -2.46 -11.66 4.04
C GLY A 53 -2.66 -11.63 5.57
N ILE A 54 -1.92 -12.45 6.31
CA ILE A 54 -1.93 -12.45 7.78
C ILE A 54 -1.41 -11.12 8.32
N TRP A 55 -0.30 -10.61 7.77
CA TRP A 55 0.30 -9.35 8.19
C TRP A 55 -0.67 -8.17 7.96
N VAL A 56 -1.25 -8.05 6.77
CA VAL A 56 -2.26 -7.03 6.43
C VAL A 56 -3.48 -7.14 7.37
N ARG A 57 -3.97 -8.36 7.64
CA ARG A 57 -5.10 -8.55 8.54
C ARG A 57 -4.77 -8.17 9.99
N ALA A 58 -3.54 -8.45 10.44
CA ALA A 58 -3.07 -8.08 11.77
C ALA A 58 -2.93 -6.55 11.93
N THR A 59 -2.30 -5.88 10.97
CA THR A 59 -2.11 -4.42 10.99
C THR A 59 -3.44 -3.68 10.91
N THR A 60 -4.33 -4.08 10.01
CA THR A 60 -5.68 -3.49 9.89
C THR A 60 -6.51 -3.71 11.15
N LYS A 61 -6.45 -4.90 11.77
CA LYS A 61 -7.15 -5.16 13.04
C LYS A 61 -6.62 -4.27 14.16
N ALA A 62 -5.31 -4.13 14.29
CA ALA A 62 -4.70 -3.27 15.30
C ALA A 62 -5.10 -1.81 15.13
N ALA A 63 -5.08 -1.30 13.89
CA ALA A 63 -5.56 0.04 13.57
C ALA A 63 -7.04 0.20 13.96
N ARG A 64 -7.92 -0.71 13.53
CA ARG A 64 -9.36 -0.68 13.85
C ARG A 64 -9.64 -0.63 15.35
N MET A 65 -8.92 -1.43 16.15
CA MET A 65 -9.08 -1.42 17.61
C MET A 65 -8.68 -0.06 18.19
N ARG A 66 -7.52 0.48 17.80
CA ARG A 66 -7.05 1.80 18.26
C ARG A 66 -8.03 2.92 17.89
N PHE A 67 -8.52 2.93 16.64
CA PHE A 67 -9.48 3.94 16.19
C PHE A 67 -10.84 3.78 16.89
N SER A 68 -11.29 2.55 17.14
CA SER A 68 -12.52 2.30 17.87
C SER A 68 -12.43 2.77 19.32
N GLU A 69 -11.30 2.56 20.00
CA GLU A 69 -11.06 3.07 21.36
C GLU A 69 -11.02 4.60 21.38
N LEU A 70 -10.32 5.21 20.42
CA LEU A 70 -10.25 6.66 20.30
C LEU A 70 -11.61 7.28 19.97
N ALA A 71 -12.40 6.64 19.10
CA ALA A 71 -13.76 7.06 18.79
C ALA A 71 -14.67 6.95 20.03
N ALA A 72 -14.58 5.86 20.80
CA ALA A 72 -15.34 5.69 22.03
C ALA A 72 -14.98 6.74 23.09
N SER A 73 -13.73 7.18 23.16
CA SER A 73 -13.32 8.28 24.06
C SER A 73 -13.87 9.66 23.67
N ARG A 74 -14.42 9.77 22.45
CA ARG A 74 -14.94 11.01 21.84
C ARG A 74 -16.44 10.93 21.62
N ASP A 75 -17.13 10.15 22.44
CA ASP A 75 -18.58 9.96 22.29
C ASP A 75 -19.32 11.31 22.32
N GLY A 76 -20.16 11.55 21.32
CA GLY A 76 -20.85 12.82 21.11
C GLY A 76 -20.13 13.87 20.22
N GLU A 77 -18.88 13.63 19.83
CA GLU A 77 -18.20 14.47 18.82
C GLU A 77 -18.75 14.18 17.42
N SER A 78 -19.03 15.24 16.66
CA SER A 78 -19.66 15.15 15.34
C SER A 78 -19.12 16.23 14.41
N ILE A 79 -19.44 16.14 13.12
CA ILE A 79 -19.10 17.18 12.13
C ILE A 79 -19.51 18.59 12.58
N CYS A 80 -20.61 18.71 13.33
CA CYS A 80 -21.06 19.99 13.89
C CYS A 80 -20.07 20.56 14.91
N GLN A 81 -19.52 19.72 15.79
CA GLN A 81 -18.52 20.15 16.77
C GLN A 81 -17.17 20.44 16.10
N PHE A 82 -16.80 19.61 15.12
CA PHE A 82 -15.65 19.86 14.27
C PHE A 82 -15.74 21.25 13.61
N ALA A 83 -16.87 21.56 12.97
CA ALA A 83 -17.08 22.86 12.32
C ALA A 83 -17.05 24.04 13.31
N ARG A 84 -17.59 23.87 14.54
CA ARG A 84 -17.54 24.90 15.59
C ARG A 84 -16.14 25.22 16.08
N SER A 85 -15.17 24.32 15.88
CA SER A 85 -13.78 24.56 16.27
C SER A 85 -13.06 25.60 15.39
N PHE A 86 -13.69 26.05 14.30
CA PHE A 86 -13.18 27.04 13.36
C PHE A 86 -14.00 28.34 13.43
N ASP A 87 -13.34 29.47 13.18
CA ASP A 87 -14.02 30.75 12.96
C ASP A 87 -14.57 30.78 11.54
N THR A 88 -15.85 30.43 11.39
CA THR A 88 -16.57 30.34 10.10
C THR A 88 -16.74 31.68 9.40
N ARG A 89 -16.39 32.81 10.05
CA ARG A 89 -16.33 34.13 9.40
C ARG A 89 -15.03 34.34 8.63
N ARG A 90 -13.98 33.58 8.97
CA ARG A 90 -12.63 33.69 8.40
C ARG A 90 -12.24 32.48 7.56
N VAL A 91 -12.80 31.32 7.90
CA VAL A 91 -12.53 30.04 7.22
C VAL A 91 -13.74 29.67 6.38
N ASP A 92 -13.50 29.36 5.12
CA ASP A 92 -14.51 28.88 4.18
C ASP A 92 -15.14 27.56 4.68
N THR A 93 -16.45 27.58 4.92
CA THR A 93 -17.18 26.43 5.47
C THR A 93 -17.22 25.24 4.52
N TRP A 94 -17.05 25.48 3.21
CA TRP A 94 -16.93 24.41 2.22
C TRP A 94 -15.62 23.64 2.39
N ILE A 95 -14.53 24.34 2.75
CA ILE A 95 -13.23 23.71 3.01
C ILE A 95 -13.30 22.87 4.29
N ILE A 96 -13.90 23.41 5.36
CA ILE A 96 -14.10 22.66 6.60
C ILE A 96 -14.82 21.34 6.31
N ARG A 97 -15.92 21.40 5.56
CA ARG A 97 -16.69 20.21 5.20
C ARG A 97 -15.89 19.25 4.31
N ALA A 98 -15.23 19.76 3.27
CA ALA A 98 -14.46 18.93 2.34
C ALA A 98 -13.31 18.20 3.05
N VAL A 99 -12.57 18.87 3.93
CA VAL A 99 -11.51 18.24 4.73
C VAL A 99 -12.10 17.17 5.65
N TYR A 100 -13.21 17.45 6.34
CA TYR A 100 -13.84 16.46 7.20
C TYR A 100 -14.25 15.21 6.41
N GLU A 101 -14.93 15.38 5.27
CA GLU A 101 -15.42 14.27 4.45
C GLU A 101 -14.27 13.49 3.78
N ALA A 102 -13.23 14.15 3.27
CA ALA A 102 -12.05 13.49 2.71
C ALA A 102 -11.32 12.65 3.77
N LEU A 103 -11.23 13.16 5.00
CA LEU A 103 -10.68 12.40 6.12
C LEU A 103 -11.59 11.22 6.53
N GLN A 104 -12.91 11.35 6.44
CA GLN A 104 -13.80 10.19 6.68
C GLN A 104 -13.56 9.07 5.66
N GLU A 105 -13.39 9.44 4.39
CA GLU A 105 -13.14 8.48 3.31
C GLU A 105 -11.81 7.75 3.53
N GLU A 106 -10.74 8.48 3.86
CA GLU A 106 -9.45 7.86 4.16
C GLU A 106 -9.45 7.04 5.45
N LEU A 107 -10.22 7.42 6.47
CA LEU A 107 -10.29 6.67 7.73
C LEU A 107 -11.28 5.50 7.69
N ALA A 108 -12.05 5.34 6.61
CA ALA A 108 -13.09 4.32 6.48
C ALA A 108 -12.56 2.89 6.60
N PHE A 109 -11.28 2.64 6.27
CA PHE A 109 -10.67 1.32 6.46
C PHE A 109 -10.60 0.91 7.94
N ALA A 110 -10.49 1.90 8.84
CA ALA A 110 -10.31 1.73 10.28
C ALA A 110 -11.62 1.92 11.06
N HIS A 111 -12.44 2.91 10.71
CA HIS A 111 -13.71 3.16 11.37
C HIS A 111 -14.69 3.85 10.39
N PRO A 112 -15.95 3.40 10.30
CA PRO A 112 -16.88 3.89 9.27
C PRO A 112 -17.27 5.37 9.42
N SER A 113 -17.31 5.87 10.66
CA SER A 113 -17.65 7.28 10.97
C SER A 113 -16.79 7.77 12.12
N PHE A 114 -15.52 8.08 11.87
CA PHE A 114 -14.58 8.45 12.92
C PHE A 114 -14.78 9.91 13.37
N PRO A 115 -14.93 10.22 14.67
CA PRO A 115 -15.07 11.60 15.14
C PRO A 115 -13.72 12.35 15.07
N VAL A 116 -13.48 12.99 13.93
CA VAL A 116 -12.28 13.81 13.67
C VAL A 116 -12.37 15.12 14.44
N LEU A 117 -11.28 15.48 15.12
CA LEU A 117 -11.11 16.75 15.82
C LEU A 117 -10.12 17.64 15.07
N ALA A 118 -10.30 18.96 15.13
CA ALA A 118 -9.35 19.89 14.51
C ALA A 118 -7.94 19.84 15.14
N SER A 119 -7.85 19.42 16.41
CA SER A 119 -6.60 19.21 17.13
C SER A 119 -5.92 17.87 16.79
N ASP A 120 -6.56 16.99 16.02
CA ASP A 120 -5.95 15.72 15.63
C ASP A 120 -4.70 15.97 14.80
N THR A 121 -3.64 15.23 15.11
CA THR A 121 -2.41 15.23 14.33
C THR A 121 -2.49 14.16 13.25
N LEU A 122 -1.93 14.43 12.06
CA LEU A 122 -1.96 13.48 10.94
C LEU A 122 -1.38 12.10 11.31
N PRO A 123 -0.27 11.99 12.06
CA PRO A 123 0.25 10.69 12.50
C PRO A 123 -0.68 9.96 13.49
N THR A 124 -1.48 10.69 14.28
CA THR A 124 -2.47 10.05 15.17
C THR A 124 -3.60 9.41 14.35
N LEU A 125 -3.93 10.03 13.22
CA LEU A 125 -4.88 9.53 12.24
C LEU A 125 -4.27 8.51 11.25
N LEU A 126 -3.01 8.10 11.44
CA LEU A 126 -2.28 7.24 10.50
C LEU A 126 -2.25 7.77 9.06
N ILE A 127 -2.32 9.09 8.91
CA ILE A 127 -2.19 9.77 7.61
C ILE A 127 -0.72 10.20 7.50
N ASP A 128 -0.01 9.55 6.59
CA ASP A 128 1.35 9.95 6.20
C ASP A 128 1.31 10.99 5.07
N SER A 129 2.49 11.46 4.65
CA SER A 129 2.62 12.42 3.55
C SER A 129 2.04 11.88 2.25
N ASP A 130 2.24 10.59 1.98
CA ASP A 130 1.83 9.98 0.72
C ASP A 130 0.30 9.89 0.65
N ALA A 131 -0.37 9.44 1.73
CA ALA A 131 -1.82 9.45 1.82
C ALA A 131 -2.41 10.88 1.75
N LEU A 132 -1.74 11.83 2.40
CA LEU A 132 -2.15 13.24 2.34
C LEU A 132 -2.10 13.77 0.91
N ASP A 133 -0.98 13.58 0.20
CA ASP A 133 -0.73 14.16 -1.11
C ASP A 133 -1.45 13.40 -2.26
N MET A 134 -1.63 12.09 -2.13
CA MET A 134 -2.20 11.25 -3.19
C MET A 134 -3.72 11.05 -3.07
N ALA A 135 -4.30 11.25 -1.88
CA ALA A 135 -5.72 10.96 -1.65
C ALA A 135 -6.47 12.13 -1.01
N VAL A 136 -6.06 12.57 0.18
CA VAL A 136 -6.79 13.62 0.93
C VAL A 136 -6.75 14.96 0.19
N ALA A 137 -5.57 15.46 -0.16
CA ALA A 137 -5.40 16.78 -0.75
C ALA A 137 -6.06 16.90 -2.15
N PRO A 138 -5.90 15.94 -3.07
CA PRO A 138 -6.61 15.95 -4.35
C PRO A 138 -8.13 15.97 -4.17
N GLU A 139 -8.67 15.19 -3.23
CA GLU A 139 -10.12 15.14 -3.00
C GLU A 139 -10.65 16.44 -2.41
N VAL A 140 -9.93 17.05 -1.46
CA VAL A 140 -10.30 18.36 -0.90
C VAL A 140 -10.23 19.44 -1.99
N ALA A 141 -9.17 19.47 -2.80
CA ALA A 141 -9.02 20.40 -3.91
C ALA A 141 -10.18 20.28 -4.90
N ARG A 142 -10.53 19.05 -5.29
CA ARG A 142 -11.64 18.74 -6.19
C ARG A 142 -12.99 19.22 -5.66
N ARG A 143 -13.27 19.02 -4.36
CA ARG A 143 -14.54 19.46 -3.74
C ARG A 143 -14.62 20.97 -3.55
N THR A 144 -13.50 21.63 -3.28
CA THR A 144 -13.46 23.05 -2.91
C THR A 144 -13.14 23.97 -4.08
N GLY A 145 -12.65 23.42 -5.19
CA GLY A 145 -12.13 24.17 -6.33
C GLY A 145 -10.87 24.96 -5.97
N ARG A 146 -10.09 24.51 -4.98
CA ARG A 146 -8.81 25.12 -4.61
C ARG A 146 -7.70 24.54 -5.47
N SER A 147 -6.77 25.37 -5.93
CA SER A 147 -5.63 24.88 -6.71
C SER A 147 -4.58 24.25 -5.79
N LEU A 148 -3.98 23.16 -6.28
CA LEU A 148 -2.78 22.56 -5.70
C LEU A 148 -1.50 23.08 -6.40
N ASP A 149 -1.63 23.90 -7.44
CA ASP A 149 -0.50 24.54 -8.09
C ASP A 149 0.18 25.53 -7.13
N HIS A 150 1.51 25.62 -7.22
CA HIS A 150 2.33 26.52 -6.42
C HIS A 150 2.07 26.40 -4.90
N ILE A 151 1.73 25.21 -4.41
CA ILE A 151 1.47 24.96 -3.00
C ILE A 151 2.69 25.29 -2.13
N GLU A 152 3.90 25.30 -2.67
CA GLU A 152 5.13 25.69 -1.97
C GLU A 152 5.12 27.15 -1.51
N ALA A 153 4.33 28.02 -2.16
CA ALA A 153 4.15 29.40 -1.76
C ALA A 153 3.17 29.56 -0.58
N ASN A 154 2.42 28.50 -0.23
CA ASN A 154 1.47 28.52 0.87
C ASN A 154 2.20 28.61 2.23
N PRO A 155 1.78 29.51 3.15
CA PRO A 155 2.40 29.62 4.47
C PRO A 155 2.42 28.32 5.28
N TYR A 156 1.46 27.43 5.03
CA TYR A 156 1.31 26.14 5.71
C TYR A 156 2.06 24.99 5.03
N TYR A 157 2.67 25.21 3.86
CA TYR A 157 3.44 24.18 3.18
C TYR A 157 4.59 23.63 4.04
N GLY A 158 4.74 22.31 4.07
CA GLY A 158 5.69 21.60 4.93
C GLY A 158 5.44 21.75 6.43
N ARG A 159 4.38 22.44 6.84
CA ARG A 159 4.03 22.71 8.25
C ARG A 159 2.70 22.11 8.67
N VAL A 160 1.97 21.45 7.77
CA VAL A 160 0.72 20.76 8.06
C VAL A 160 0.99 19.58 9.01
N LYS A 161 0.67 19.73 10.29
CA LYS A 161 0.83 18.67 11.30
C LYS A 161 -0.51 18.21 11.88
N SER A 162 -1.51 19.07 11.85
CA SER A 162 -2.85 18.83 12.37
C SER A 162 -3.93 19.01 11.31
N VAL A 163 -5.12 18.48 11.59
CA VAL A 163 -6.32 18.69 10.75
C VAL A 163 -6.66 20.18 10.65
N ARG A 164 -6.45 20.96 11.72
CA ARG A 164 -6.58 22.42 11.67
C ARG A 164 -5.63 23.04 10.65
N ASP A 165 -4.35 22.66 10.66
CA ASP A 165 -3.37 23.19 9.71
C ASP A 165 -3.75 22.84 8.27
N LEU A 166 -4.33 21.64 8.05
CA LEU A 166 -4.81 21.22 6.74
C LEU A 166 -5.95 22.10 6.24
N VAL A 167 -6.94 22.37 7.09
CA VAL A 167 -8.03 23.30 6.76
C VAL A 167 -7.49 24.69 6.45
N MET A 168 -6.56 25.20 7.26
CA MET A 168 -5.97 26.53 7.06
C MET A 168 -5.12 26.58 5.78
N CYS A 169 -4.38 25.52 5.47
CA CYS A 169 -3.61 25.40 4.23
C CYS A 169 -4.52 25.59 3.01
N PHE A 170 -5.63 24.85 2.93
CA PHE A 170 -6.59 24.98 1.83
C PHE A 170 -7.32 26.33 1.84
N ASN A 171 -7.57 26.91 3.01
CA ASN A 171 -8.18 28.24 3.11
C ASN A 171 -7.31 29.34 2.50
N GLU A 172 -5.99 29.23 2.66
CA GLU A 172 -5.01 30.13 2.06
C GLU A 172 -4.68 29.80 0.58
N GLN A 173 -5.14 28.66 0.06
CA GLN A 173 -4.94 28.34 -1.36
C GLN A 173 -5.87 29.15 -2.27
N PRO A 174 -5.37 29.63 -3.43
CA PRO A 174 -6.21 30.28 -4.41
C PRO A 174 -7.25 29.30 -4.99
N LYS A 175 -8.35 29.85 -5.51
CA LYS A 175 -9.26 29.05 -6.33
C LYS A 175 -8.57 28.65 -7.63
N ALA A 176 -8.78 27.42 -8.09
CA ALA A 176 -8.37 26.99 -9.40
C ALA A 176 -9.08 27.87 -10.45
N LEU A 177 -8.33 28.36 -11.43
CA LEU A 177 -8.91 29.05 -12.57
C LEU A 177 -9.78 28.03 -13.32
N ALA A 178 -11.05 28.39 -13.51
CA ALA A 178 -12.04 27.58 -14.24
C ALA A 178 -11.70 27.49 -15.74
#